data_AF-A0A950JPD9-F1
#
_entry.id   AF-A0A950JPD9-F1
#
_cell.length_a   1.000
_cell.length_b   1.000
_cell.length_c   1.000
_cell.angle_alpha   90.00
_cell.angle_beta   90.00
_cell.angle_gamma   90.00
#
_symmetry.space_group_name_H-M   'P 1'
#
loop_
_entity.id
_entity.type
_entity.pdbx_description
1 polymer ?
#
loop_
_entity_poly.entity_id
_entity_poly.type
_entity_poly.pdbx_seq_one_letter_code
_entity_poly.pdbx_strand_id
1 'polypeptide(L)'
;MKMKTLYTSALVLAIAASPALSFEKAAYSADSSVAVGHHRHLHGVRLPRELRIMWHREERAKLKELPKEQRHGWLRAKWRAMSDAERHKKIAELEVKWKALPVKVREALLEKKRQKHEARQLRRAERPNSNDRAWQPSQQ
;
A
#
# COMPACT_ATOMS: atom_id res chain seq x y z
N MET A 1 8.74 -47.15 -27.45
CA MET A 1 7.70 -46.11 -27.54
C MET A 1 6.63 -46.42 -26.51
N LYS A 2 6.34 -45.51 -25.58
CA LYS A 2 5.28 -45.67 -24.59
C LYS A 2 4.42 -44.41 -24.61
N MET A 3 3.25 -44.49 -25.23
CA MET A 3 2.18 -43.50 -25.11
C MET A 3 1.36 -43.84 -23.86
N LYS A 4 1.06 -42.86 -23.00
CA LYS A 4 -0.07 -42.94 -22.07
C LYS A 4 -0.75 -41.58 -21.94
N THR A 5 -2.04 -41.64 -22.25
CA THR A 5 -3.01 -40.58 -22.50
C THR A 5 -3.67 -40.09 -21.20
N LEU A 6 -4.12 -38.84 -21.24
CA LEU A 6 -4.79 -38.06 -20.20
C LEU A 6 -6.20 -38.57 -19.85
N TYR A 7 -6.61 -38.49 -18.59
CA TYR A 7 -8.01 -38.53 -18.13
C TYR A 7 -8.17 -37.65 -16.87
N THR A 8 -8.70 -36.42 -17.00
CA THR A 8 -10.11 -35.98 -16.90
C THR A 8 -10.56 -35.65 -15.47
N SER A 9 -10.79 -34.34 -15.30
CA SER A 9 -11.39 -33.64 -14.16
C SER A 9 -12.83 -34.05 -13.89
N ALA A 10 -13.24 -34.05 -12.62
CA ALA A 10 -14.64 -33.98 -12.21
C ALA A 10 -14.74 -33.13 -10.93
N LEU A 11 -15.28 -31.91 -11.06
CA LEU A 11 -15.68 -31.05 -9.95
C LEU A 11 -17.19 -30.85 -10.06
N VAL A 12 -17.94 -31.37 -9.09
CA VAL A 12 -19.40 -31.21 -9.01
C VAL A 12 -19.73 -29.94 -8.24
N LEU A 13 -20.54 -29.10 -8.89
CA LEU A 13 -21.13 -27.86 -8.40
C LEU A 13 -22.36 -28.22 -7.53
N ALA A 14 -22.48 -27.66 -6.33
CA ALA A 14 -23.73 -27.68 -5.57
C ALA A 14 -24.03 -26.27 -5.03
N ILE A 15 -25.04 -25.62 -5.62
CA ILE A 15 -25.62 -24.35 -5.18
C ILE A 15 -26.96 -24.70 -4.52
N ALA A 16 -27.15 -24.30 -3.26
CA ALA A 16 -28.45 -24.28 -2.58
C ALA A 16 -28.51 -22.96 -1.80
N ALA A 17 -29.28 -21.97 -2.28
CA ALA A 17 -30.72 -21.75 -2.06
C ALA A 17 -30.96 -20.73 -0.92
N SER A 18 -31.41 -19.54 -1.30
CA SER A 18 -31.86 -18.46 -0.40
C SER A 18 -33.27 -18.72 0.13
N PRO A 19 -33.54 -18.36 1.38
CA PRO A 19 -34.63 -17.43 1.71
C PRO A 19 -34.19 -16.48 2.85
N ALA A 20 -34.85 -15.41 3.27
CA ALA A 20 -36.00 -14.63 2.86
C ALA A 20 -35.83 -13.28 3.61
N LEU A 21 -36.45 -12.23 3.06
CA LEU A 21 -36.49 -10.88 3.60
C LEU A 21 -37.26 -10.84 4.93
N SER A 22 -36.69 -10.18 5.94
CA SER A 22 -37.45 -9.59 7.04
C SER A 22 -37.18 -8.10 7.08
N PHE A 23 -38.26 -7.38 6.80
CA PHE A 23 -38.45 -5.94 6.83
C PHE A 23 -38.80 -5.54 8.26
N GLU A 24 -38.05 -4.65 8.91
CA GLU A 24 -38.66 -3.77 9.90
C GLU A 24 -37.90 -2.46 10.15
N LYS A 25 -38.63 -1.37 9.87
CA LYS A 25 -38.70 -0.10 10.60
C LYS A 25 -37.45 0.74 10.81
N ALA A 26 -37.42 1.80 10.02
CA ALA A 26 -36.76 3.07 10.32
C ALA A 26 -37.18 3.61 11.70
N ALA A 27 -36.20 3.81 12.57
CA ALA A 27 -36.26 4.78 13.65
C ALA A 27 -35.12 5.77 13.43
N TYR A 28 -35.51 6.99 13.06
CA TYR A 28 -34.65 8.17 13.02
C TYR A 28 -34.11 8.43 14.43
N SER A 29 -32.80 8.31 14.60
CA SER A 29 -32.03 9.12 15.55
C SER A 29 -30.74 9.50 14.87
N ALA A 30 -30.79 10.68 14.24
CA ALA A 30 -29.64 11.37 13.70
C ALA A 30 -28.77 11.86 14.87
N ASP A 31 -27.88 11.00 15.34
CA ASP A 31 -26.66 11.47 16.00
C ASP A 31 -25.57 10.41 15.88
N SER A 32 -24.93 10.37 14.72
CA SER A 32 -23.57 9.84 14.65
C SER A 32 -22.75 10.85 13.87
N SER A 33 -22.01 11.66 14.62
CA SER A 33 -20.78 12.25 14.12
C SER A 33 -19.86 11.08 13.74
N VAL A 34 -20.03 10.59 12.51
CA VAL A 34 -19.12 9.64 11.89
C VAL A 34 -17.82 10.41 11.69
N ALA A 35 -17.00 10.41 12.74
CA ALA A 35 -15.56 10.43 12.58
C ALA A 35 -15.29 9.33 11.56
N VAL A 36 -14.94 9.73 10.33
CA VAL A 36 -14.50 8.85 9.26
C VAL A 36 -13.23 8.19 9.74
N GLY A 37 -13.39 7.18 10.59
CA GLY A 37 -12.36 6.26 10.99
C GLY A 37 -11.88 5.63 9.71
N HIS A 38 -10.68 6.00 9.27
CA HIS A 38 -9.98 5.37 8.16
C HIS A 38 -9.62 3.92 8.52
N HIS A 39 -10.61 3.08 8.79
CA HIS A 39 -10.46 1.63 8.79
C HIS A 39 -10.47 1.14 7.34
N ARG A 40 -9.40 1.51 6.61
CA ARG A 40 -9.01 0.72 5.44
C ARG A 40 -8.51 -0.62 5.96
N HIS A 41 -9.41 -1.58 6.01
CA HIS A 41 -9.12 -3.00 5.99
C HIS A 41 -8.09 -3.29 4.89
N LEU A 42 -6.80 -3.25 5.22
CA LEU A 42 -5.72 -3.73 4.35
C LEU A 42 -5.56 -5.23 4.60
N HIS A 43 -6.58 -6.01 4.26
CA HIS A 43 -6.42 -7.45 4.11
C HIS A 43 -5.62 -7.67 2.82
N GLY A 44 -4.30 -7.71 2.96
CA GLY A 44 -3.38 -7.89 1.84
C GLY A 44 -1.93 -7.88 2.32
N VAL A 45 -1.10 -8.70 1.67
CA VAL A 45 0.32 -8.85 2.01
C VAL A 45 1.02 -7.50 1.97
N ARG A 46 1.52 -7.06 3.12
CA ARG A 46 2.19 -5.77 3.26
C ARG A 46 3.67 -5.91 2.92
N LEU A 47 4.15 -5.09 1.99
CA LEU A 47 5.57 -5.05 1.65
C LEU A 47 6.41 -4.43 2.79
N PRO A 48 7.41 -5.14 3.34
CA PRO A 48 8.33 -4.62 4.34
C PRO A 48 9.09 -3.37 3.87
N ARG A 49 9.57 -2.57 4.84
CA ARG A 49 10.22 -1.28 4.56
C ARG A 49 11.48 -1.43 3.70
N GLU A 50 12.28 -2.47 3.96
CA GLU A 50 13.50 -2.79 3.21
C GLU A 50 13.20 -3.18 1.77
N LEU A 51 12.27 -4.11 1.57
CA LEU A 51 11.90 -4.59 0.24
C LEU A 51 11.28 -3.48 -0.61
N ARG A 52 10.57 -2.54 0.03
CA ARG A 52 10.09 -1.33 -0.65
C ARG A 52 11.22 -0.47 -1.20
N ILE A 53 12.40 -0.43 -0.56
CA ILE A 53 13.57 0.28 -1.09
C ILE A 53 14.05 -0.42 -2.36
N MET A 54 14.16 -1.75 -2.32
CA MET A 54 14.58 -2.55 -3.47
C MET A 54 13.63 -2.40 -4.64
N TRP A 55 12.33 -2.50 -4.39
CA TRP A 55 11.32 -2.34 -5.43
C TRP A 55 11.35 -0.94 -6.06
N HIS A 56 11.54 0.10 -5.23
CA HIS A 56 11.74 1.46 -5.74
C HIS A 56 12.98 1.61 -6.61
N ARG A 57 14.05 0.83 -6.37
CA ARG A 57 15.26 0.85 -7.20
C ARG A 57 15.01 0.15 -8.54
N GLU A 58 14.33 -1.01 -8.54
CA GLU A 58 13.99 -1.74 -9.77
C GLU A 58 13.12 -0.92 -10.71
N GLU A 59 12.08 -0.28 -10.18
CA GLU A 59 11.12 0.48 -10.98
C GLU A 59 11.56 1.94 -11.21
N ARG A 60 12.77 2.30 -10.77
CA ARG A 60 13.25 3.70 -10.84
C ARG A 60 13.32 4.22 -12.28
N ALA A 61 13.72 3.38 -13.23
CA ALA A 61 13.78 3.75 -14.64
C ALA A 61 12.39 4.12 -15.17
N LYS A 62 11.42 3.22 -14.99
CA LYS A 62 10.00 3.43 -15.35
C LYS A 62 9.39 4.65 -14.65
N LEU A 63 9.72 4.87 -13.37
CA LEU A 63 9.29 6.06 -12.65
C LEU A 63 9.88 7.37 -13.23
N LYS A 64 11.06 7.34 -13.87
CA LYS A 64 11.61 8.55 -14.51
C LYS A 64 10.94 8.85 -15.84
N GLU A 65 10.48 7.83 -16.55
CA GLU A 65 9.74 7.97 -17.82
C GLU A 65 8.36 8.59 -17.60
N LEU A 66 7.72 8.32 -16.46
CA LEU A 66 6.41 8.88 -16.12
C LEU A 66 6.47 10.40 -15.84
N PRO A 67 5.41 11.16 -16.17
CA PRO A 67 5.23 12.55 -15.72
C PRO A 67 5.22 12.67 -14.20
N LYS A 68 5.66 13.82 -13.67
CA LYS A 68 5.88 14.04 -12.23
C LYS A 68 4.62 13.80 -11.39
N GLU A 69 3.47 14.16 -11.93
CA GLU A 69 2.13 14.05 -11.36
C GLU A 69 1.75 12.58 -11.19
N GLN A 70 2.10 11.75 -12.17
CA GLN A 70 1.78 10.32 -12.20
C GLN A 70 2.75 9.48 -11.36
N ARG A 71 3.97 9.98 -11.08
CA ARG A 71 4.95 9.26 -10.24
C ARG A 71 4.45 9.05 -8.83
N HIS A 72 3.67 10.00 -8.30
CA HIS A 72 3.18 9.91 -6.94
C HIS A 72 2.16 8.78 -6.80
N GLY A 73 2.42 7.82 -5.93
CA GLY A 73 1.49 6.72 -5.70
C GLY A 73 1.49 5.62 -6.77
N TRP A 74 2.21 5.76 -7.89
CA TRP A 74 2.25 4.76 -8.96
C TRP A 74 2.63 3.36 -8.46
N LEU A 75 3.72 3.25 -7.69
CA LEU A 75 4.12 1.96 -7.10
C LEU A 75 3.06 1.39 -6.15
N ARG A 76 2.33 2.26 -5.43
CA ARG A 76 1.25 1.82 -4.55
C ARG A 76 0.06 1.30 -5.37
N ALA A 77 -0.29 1.98 -6.46
CA ALA A 77 -1.32 1.51 -7.38
C ALA A 77 -0.93 0.17 -8.01
N LYS A 78 0.32 0.06 -8.49
CA LYS A 78 0.88 -1.19 -9.02
C LYS A 78 0.82 -2.34 -8.01
N TRP A 79 1.14 -2.09 -6.73
CA TRP A 79 1.05 -3.10 -5.67
C TRP A 79 -0.38 -3.59 -5.46
N ARG A 80 -1.33 -2.65 -5.47
CA ARG A 80 -2.75 -2.95 -5.26
C ARG A 80 -3.35 -3.71 -6.44
N ALA A 81 -2.88 -3.44 -7.65
CA ALA A 81 -3.29 -4.15 -8.86
C ALA A 81 -2.77 -5.59 -8.93
N MET A 82 -1.64 -5.90 -8.27
CA MET A 82 -1.13 -7.27 -8.18
C MET A 82 -2.03 -8.17 -7.33
N SER A 83 -2.22 -9.40 -7.78
CA SER A 83 -2.80 -10.49 -6.99
C SER A 83 -1.91 -10.87 -5.81
N ASP A 84 -2.45 -11.56 -4.81
CA ASP A 84 -1.65 -11.99 -3.65
C ASP A 84 -0.55 -12.98 -4.01
N ALA A 85 -0.77 -13.84 -5.01
CA ALA A 85 0.26 -14.74 -5.54
C ALA A 85 1.44 -13.96 -6.15
N GLU A 86 1.15 -12.93 -6.96
CA GLU A 86 2.18 -12.06 -7.54
C GLU A 86 2.90 -11.24 -6.47
N ARG A 87 2.19 -10.76 -5.45
CA ARG A 87 2.79 -10.04 -4.31
C ARG A 87 3.77 -10.94 -3.55
N HIS A 88 3.41 -12.18 -3.27
CA HIS A 88 4.31 -13.15 -2.63
C HIS A 88 5.54 -13.45 -3.50
N LYS A 89 5.34 -13.71 -4.79
CA LYS A 89 6.45 -13.91 -5.73
C LYS A 89 7.39 -12.71 -5.74
N LYS A 90 6.82 -11.49 -5.79
CA LYS A 90 7.60 -10.25 -5.79
C LYS A 90 8.36 -10.05 -4.48
N ILE A 91 7.76 -10.37 -3.34
CA ILE A 91 8.44 -10.35 -2.04
C ILE A 91 9.62 -11.29 -2.04
N ALA A 92 9.44 -12.55 -2.46
CA ALA A 92 10.53 -13.53 -2.52
C ALA A 92 11.68 -13.07 -3.42
N GLU A 93 11.38 -12.53 -4.61
CA GLU A 93 12.40 -11.95 -5.50
C GLU A 93 13.18 -10.80 -4.83
N LEU A 94 12.47 -9.90 -4.16
CA LEU A 94 13.08 -8.75 -3.50
C LEU A 94 13.90 -9.18 -2.27
N GLU A 95 13.48 -10.20 -1.55
CA GLU A 95 14.21 -10.76 -0.41
C GLU A 95 15.54 -11.38 -0.83
N VAL A 96 15.54 -12.16 -1.92
CA VAL A 96 16.77 -12.73 -2.48
C VAL A 96 17.73 -11.60 -2.85
N LYS A 97 17.24 -10.58 -3.56
CA LYS A 97 18.08 -9.42 -3.95
C LYS A 97 18.56 -8.62 -2.75
N TRP A 98 17.74 -8.49 -1.72
CA TRP A 98 18.12 -7.80 -0.48
C TRP A 98 19.22 -8.57 0.26
N LYS A 99 19.06 -9.89 0.44
CA LYS A 99 20.04 -10.76 1.10
C LYS A 99 21.35 -10.86 0.32
N ALA A 100 21.30 -10.77 -1.01
CA ALA A 100 22.49 -10.72 -1.86
C ALA A 100 23.32 -9.44 -1.71
N LEU A 101 22.77 -8.36 -1.11
CA LEU A 101 23.53 -7.14 -0.89
C LEU A 101 24.48 -7.28 0.31
N PRO A 102 25.71 -6.75 0.21
CA PRO A 102 26.62 -6.66 1.35
C PRO A 102 25.96 -5.94 2.54
N VAL A 103 26.26 -6.39 3.76
CA VAL A 103 25.66 -5.85 5.01
C VAL A 103 25.82 -4.33 5.08
N LYS A 104 27.04 -3.81 4.81
CA LYS A 104 27.34 -2.37 4.80
C LYS A 104 26.43 -1.58 3.83
N VAL A 105 26.07 -2.18 2.69
CA VAL A 105 25.19 -1.53 1.70
C VAL A 105 23.74 -1.53 2.20
N ARG A 106 23.28 -2.62 2.82
CA ARG A 106 21.94 -2.69 3.41
C ARG A 106 21.76 -1.64 4.51
N GLU A 107 22.74 -1.54 5.42
CA GLU A 107 22.75 -0.55 6.50
C GLU A 107 22.75 0.87 5.95
N ALA A 108 23.63 1.18 4.99
CA ALA A 108 23.68 2.50 4.36
C ALA A 108 22.34 2.90 3.70
N LEU A 109 21.64 1.94 3.08
CA LEU A 109 20.32 2.20 2.49
C LEU A 109 19.25 2.51 3.54
N LEU A 110 19.28 1.81 4.68
CA LEU A 110 18.37 2.04 5.80
C LEU A 110 18.65 3.36 6.50
N GLU A 111 19.92 3.66 6.74
CA GLU A 111 20.44 4.90 7.32
C GLU A 111 19.99 6.11 6.51
N LYS A 112 20.28 6.10 5.19
CA LYS A 112 19.87 7.17 4.28
C LYS A 112 18.35 7.41 4.29
N LYS A 113 17.57 6.34 4.46
CA LYS A 113 16.12 6.42 4.59
C LYS A 113 15.68 7.04 5.91
N ARG A 114 16.40 6.77 7.01
CA ARG A 114 16.16 7.35 8.33
C ARG A 114 16.49 8.84 8.34
N GLN A 115 17.69 9.21 7.90
CA GLN A 115 18.12 10.61 7.78
C GLN A 115 17.15 11.45 6.93
N LYS A 116 16.68 10.91 5.80
CA LYS A 116 15.69 11.60 4.95
C LYS A 116 14.35 11.81 5.66
N HIS A 117 13.95 10.90 6.54
CA HIS A 117 12.73 11.03 7.32
C HIS A 117 12.90 12.10 8.40
N GLU A 118 14.00 12.07 9.16
CA GLU A 118 14.35 13.06 10.18
C GLU A 118 14.44 14.47 9.59
N ALA A 119 15.17 14.64 8.48
CA ALA A 119 15.27 15.92 7.78
C ALA A 119 13.92 16.46 7.29
N ARG A 120 12.96 15.58 6.99
CA ARG A 120 11.59 16.01 6.64
C ARG A 120 10.78 16.43 7.86
N GLN A 121 11.01 15.83 9.01
CA GLN A 121 10.34 16.20 10.26
C GLN A 121 10.85 17.55 10.76
N LEU A 122 12.17 17.77 10.75
CA LEU A 122 12.77 19.06 11.11
C LEU A 122 12.23 20.19 10.22
N ARG A 123 12.22 20.02 8.89
CA ARG A 123 11.62 20.99 7.96
C ARG A 123 10.12 21.25 8.16
N ARG A 124 9.39 20.30 8.75
CA ARG A 124 7.97 20.50 9.09
C ARG A 124 7.82 21.30 10.37
N ALA A 125 8.68 21.04 11.37
CA ALA A 125 8.73 21.81 12.60
C ALA A 125 9.19 23.26 12.38
N GLU A 126 10.13 23.48 11.45
CA GLU A 126 10.65 24.81 11.10
C GLU A 126 9.73 25.63 10.18
N ARG A 127 8.69 25.01 9.60
CA ARG A 127 7.69 25.75 8.81
C ARG A 127 6.73 26.40 9.80
N PRO A 128 6.71 27.75 9.93
CA PRO A 128 5.71 28.41 10.75
C PRO A 128 4.33 28.00 10.25
N ASN A 129 3.49 27.54 11.18
CA ASN A 129 2.12 27.15 10.91
C ASN A 129 1.41 28.36 10.29
N SER A 130 1.05 28.30 9.01
CA SER A 130 0.41 29.42 8.31
C SER A 130 -0.94 29.81 8.91
N ASN A 131 -1.49 28.98 9.81
CA ASN A 131 -2.69 29.28 10.58
C ASN A 131 -2.43 30.27 11.74
N ASP A 132 -1.19 30.44 12.20
CA ASP A 132 -0.89 31.37 13.31
C ASP A 132 -0.82 32.84 12.84
N ARG A 133 -0.83 33.08 11.51
CA ARG A 133 -0.79 34.43 10.93
C ARG A 133 -2.17 35.04 10.64
N ALA A 134 -3.26 34.30 10.88
CA ALA A 134 -4.61 34.73 10.53
C ALA A 134 -5.38 35.42 11.67
N TRP A 135 -4.82 35.49 12.89
CA TRP A 135 -5.38 36.25 14.01
C TRP A 135 -4.51 37.46 14.33
N GLN A 136 -4.59 38.50 13.51
CA GLN A 136 -4.32 39.85 13.99
C GLN A 136 -5.69 40.51 14.24
N PRO A 137 -6.11 40.73 15.50
CA PRO A 137 -7.27 41.55 15.76
C PRO A 137 -6.97 42.94 15.19
N SER A 138 -7.76 43.37 14.21
CA SER A 138 -7.76 44.74 13.73
C SER A 138 -8.08 45.65 14.91
N GLN A 139 -7.06 46.28 15.49
CA GLN A 139 -7.22 47.34 16.47
C GLN A 139 -7.89 48.51 15.74
N GLN A 140 -9.12 48.82 16.15
CA GLN A 140 -9.81 50.08 15.85
C GLN A 140 -9.34 51.15 16.82
#